data_AF-A0A803JN59-F1
#
_entry.id   AF-A0A803JN59-F1
#
_cell.length_a   1.000
_cell.length_b   1.000
_cell.length_c   1.000
_cell.angle_alpha   90.00
_cell.angle_beta   90.00
_cell.angle_gamma   90.00
#
_symmetry.space_group_name_H-M   'P 1'
#
loop_
_entity.id
_entity.type
_entity.pdbx_description
1 polymer ?
#
loop_
_entity_poly.entity_id
_entity_poly.type
_entity_poly.pdbx_seq_one_letter_code
_entity_poly.pdbx_strand_id
1 'polypeptide(L)'
;MEWFKTKHIHVLEWPSQSPDLNPIENLWQDLKTAVPKRCPSNLTELELFCKEEWARISVSRCAKLVETYPKSLAAVIAAKGGSTKY
;
A
#
# COMPACT_ATOMS: atom_id res chain seq x y z
N MET A 1 -9.58 1.68 20.69
CA MET A 1 -9.15 3.08 20.51
C MET A 1 -8.24 3.58 21.62
N GLU A 2 -8.40 3.12 22.87
CA GLU A 2 -7.61 3.62 24.00
C GLU A 2 -6.10 3.53 23.77
N TRP A 3 -5.61 2.40 23.24
CA TRP A 3 -4.21 2.24 22.90
C TRP A 3 -3.67 3.32 21.94
N PHE A 4 -4.41 3.67 20.87
CA PHE A 4 -4.01 4.72 19.93
C PHE A 4 -3.98 6.09 20.61
N LYS A 5 -4.95 6.38 21.49
CA LYS A 5 -4.99 7.62 22.27
C LYS A 5 -3.78 7.74 23.20
N THR A 6 -3.47 6.67 23.95
CA THR A 6 -2.29 6.62 24.84
C THR A 6 -0.97 6.78 24.07
N LYS A 7 -0.92 6.33 22.81
CA LYS A 7 0.24 6.47 21.93
C LYS A 7 0.25 7.78 21.12
N HIS A 8 -0.74 8.66 21.31
CA HIS A 8 -0.90 9.90 20.54
C HIS A 8 -0.92 9.68 19.02
N ILE A 9 -1.49 8.55 18.57
CA ILE A 9 -1.62 8.21 17.15
C ILE A 9 -2.97 8.73 16.64
N HIS A 10 -2.94 9.61 15.64
CA HIS A 10 -4.13 10.03 14.93
C HIS A 10 -4.53 8.94 13.91
N VAL A 11 -5.65 8.27 14.18
CA VAL A 11 -6.22 7.28 13.27
C VAL A 11 -7.01 8.02 12.19
N LEU A 12 -6.64 7.81 10.93
CA LEU A 12 -7.35 8.40 9.79
C LEU A 12 -8.74 7.77 9.67
N GLU A 13 -9.76 8.61 9.41
CA GLU A 13 -11.09 8.10 9.05
C GLU A 13 -11.02 7.33 7.73
N TRP A 14 -11.61 6.14 7.71
CA TRP A 14 -11.49 5.23 6.58
C TRP A 14 -12.85 4.70 6.13
N PRO A 15 -13.22 4.86 4.86
CA PRO A 15 -14.42 4.23 4.32
C PRO A 15 -14.24 2.71 4.16
N SER A 16 -15.28 1.96 4.49
CA SER A 16 -15.30 0.51 4.27
C SER A 16 -15.16 0.17 2.78
N GLN A 17 -14.51 -0.95 2.47
CA GLN A 17 -14.37 -1.47 1.10
C GLN A 17 -13.67 -0.54 0.10
N SER A 18 -12.77 0.34 0.56
CA SER A 18 -11.99 1.23 -0.32
C SER A 18 -10.50 0.86 -0.37
N PRO A 19 -10.13 -0.29 -0.94
CA PRO A 19 -8.72 -0.63 -1.15
C PRO A 19 -8.03 0.30 -2.15
N ASP A 20 -8.80 0.89 -3.07
CA ASP A 20 -8.35 1.87 -4.08
C ASP A 20 -7.85 3.19 -3.46
N LEU A 21 -8.22 3.44 -2.21
CA LEU A 21 -7.68 4.55 -1.42
C LEU A 21 -6.42 4.15 -0.66
N ASN A 22 -6.08 2.88 -0.50
CA ASN A 22 -4.95 2.48 0.34
C ASN A 22 -3.62 2.46 -0.46
N PRO A 23 -2.67 3.39 -0.22
CA PRO A 23 -1.43 3.44 -1.00
C PRO A 23 -0.55 2.19 -0.86
N ILE A 24 -0.73 1.40 0.22
CA ILE A 24 0.06 0.18 0.43
C ILE A 24 -0.26 -0.91 -0.61
N GLU A 25 -1.45 -0.91 -1.21
CA GLU A 25 -1.83 -1.90 -2.23
C GLU A 25 -0.90 -1.80 -3.45
N ASN A 26 -0.46 -0.59 -3.78
CA ASN A 26 0.53 -0.36 -4.83
C ASN A 26 1.90 -0.95 -4.47
N LEU A 27 2.31 -0.87 -3.21
CA LEU A 27 3.57 -1.48 -2.74
C LEU A 27 3.47 -3.01 -2.69
N TRP A 28 2.31 -3.57 -2.34
CA TRP A 28 2.07 -5.00 -2.46
C TRP A 28 2.14 -5.48 -3.91
N GLN A 29 1.64 -4.68 -4.85
CA GLN A 29 1.77 -4.98 -6.28
C GLN A 29 3.24 -4.96 -6.74
N ASP A 30 4.04 -3.99 -6.28
CA ASP A 30 5.48 -3.93 -6.56
C ASP A 30 6.17 -5.22 -6.07
N LEU A 31 5.87 -5.68 -4.84
CA LEU A 31 6.38 -6.94 -4.29
C LEU A 31 5.92 -8.18 -5.07
N LYS A 32 4.62 -8.29 -5.35
CA LYS A 32 4.04 -9.40 -6.14
C LYS A 32 4.61 -9.47 -7.55
N THR A 33 5.16 -8.38 -8.06
CA THR A 33 5.85 -8.33 -9.35
C THR A 33 7.32 -8.73 -9.25
N ALA A 34 8.00 -8.35 -8.17
CA ALA A 34 9.44 -8.57 -8.00
C ALA A 34 9.78 -9.97 -7.49
N VAL A 35 9.10 -10.44 -6.45
CA VAL A 35 9.43 -11.70 -5.75
C VAL A 35 9.34 -12.93 -6.68
N PRO A 36 8.30 -13.10 -7.54
CA PRO A 36 8.23 -14.25 -8.43
C PRO A 36 9.36 -14.31 -9.46
N LYS A 37 9.95 -13.17 -9.86
CA LYS A 37 11.07 -13.13 -10.82
C LYS A 37 12.34 -13.76 -10.27
N ARG A 38 12.41 -13.96 -8.94
CA ARG A 38 13.51 -14.62 -8.25
C ARG A 38 13.31 -16.12 -8.10
N CYS A 39 12.16 -16.64 -8.54
CA CYS A 39 11.85 -18.08 -8.55
C CYS A 39 12.12 -18.79 -7.21
N PRO A 40 11.54 -18.34 -6.08
CA PRO A 40 11.73 -19.03 -4.80
C PRO A 40 11.22 -20.48 -4.88
N SER A 41 12.02 -21.41 -4.38
CA SER A 41 11.74 -22.85 -4.42
C SER A 41 11.06 -23.38 -3.15
N ASN A 42 11.10 -22.60 -2.07
CA ASN A 42 10.57 -22.98 -0.76
C ASN A 42 10.15 -21.73 0.04
N LEU A 43 9.50 -21.94 1.19
CA LEU A 43 8.99 -20.86 2.03
C LEU A 43 10.11 -19.98 2.62
N THR A 44 11.27 -20.56 2.93
CA THR A 44 12.41 -19.81 3.48
C THR A 44 12.96 -18.83 2.45
N GLU A 45 13.12 -19.27 1.19
CA GLU A 45 13.52 -18.40 0.08
C GLU A 45 12.46 -17.35 -0.23
N LEU A 46 11.18 -17.73 -0.23
CA LEU A 46 10.09 -16.79 -0.43
C LEU A 46 10.11 -15.68 0.63
N GLU A 47 10.24 -16.02 1.90
CA GLU A 47 10.33 -15.05 2.99
C GLU A 47 11.55 -14.14 2.85
N LEU A 48 12.72 -14.71 2.57
CA LEU A 48 13.95 -13.97 2.36
C LEU A 48 13.80 -12.97 1.20
N PHE A 49 13.28 -13.43 0.06
CA PHE A 49 13.10 -12.59 -1.12
C PHE A 49 12.06 -11.50 -0.88
N CYS A 50 10.96 -11.78 -0.18
CA CYS A 50 10.01 -10.75 0.24
C CYS A 50 10.68 -9.65 1.06
N LYS A 51 11.52 -9.99 2.03
CA LYS A 51 12.25 -9.00 2.86
C LYS A 51 13.24 -8.18 2.03
N GLU A 52 14.01 -8.84 1.16
CA GLU A 52 15.00 -8.17 0.31
C GLU A 52 14.34 -7.26 -0.72
N GLU A 53 13.29 -7.70 -1.40
CA GLU A 53 12.56 -6.87 -2.37
C GLU A 53 11.83 -5.72 -1.68
N TRP A 54 11.28 -5.93 -0.48
CA TRP A 54 10.66 -4.85 0.31
C TRP A 54 11.69 -3.78 0.67
N ALA A 55 12.88 -4.18 1.13
CA ALA A 55 13.96 -3.26 1.45
C ALA A 55 14.50 -2.49 0.23
N ARG A 56 14.28 -3.00 -1.00
CA ARG A 56 14.65 -2.32 -2.25
C ARG A 56 13.63 -1.27 -2.70
N ILE A 57 12.42 -1.24 -2.14
CA ILE A 57 11.44 -0.20 -2.46
C ILE A 57 12.01 1.15 -2.04
N SER A 58 12.19 2.04 -3.02
CA SER A 58 12.82 3.33 -2.76
C SER A 58 11.91 4.25 -1.96
N VAL A 59 12.52 5.10 -1.12
CA VAL A 59 11.79 6.19 -0.43
C VAL A 59 11.07 7.09 -1.44
N SER A 60 11.66 7.33 -2.61
CA SER A 60 11.04 8.11 -3.69
C SER A 60 9.78 7.46 -4.26
N ARG A 61 9.71 6.12 -4.32
CA ARG A 61 8.50 5.40 -4.74
C ARG A 61 7.38 5.61 -3.71
N CYS A 62 7.69 5.47 -2.43
CA CYS A 62 6.74 5.74 -1.34
C CYS A 62 6.24 7.18 -1.36
N ALA A 63 7.16 8.15 -1.47
CA ALA A 63 6.82 9.58 -1.53
C ALA A 63 5.87 9.87 -2.70
N LYS A 64 6.18 9.33 -3.89
CA LYS A 64 5.34 9.52 -5.08
C LYS A 64 3.92 8.99 -4.90
N LEU A 65 3.74 7.85 -4.23
CA LEU A 65 2.40 7.31 -3.95
C LEU A 65 1.59 8.26 -3.07
N VAL A 66 2.21 8.80 -2.01
CA VAL A 66 1.59 9.79 -1.13
C VAL A 66 1.28 11.09 -1.89
N GLU A 67 2.20 11.59 -2.70
CA GLU A 67 1.99 12.79 -3.53
C GLU A 67 0.83 12.63 -4.51
N THR A 68 0.62 11.43 -5.04
CA THR A 68 -0.48 11.15 -5.97
C THR A 68 -1.81 10.85 -5.28
N TYR A 69 -1.82 10.65 -3.96
CA TYR A 69 -3.01 10.26 -3.21
C TYR A 69 -4.21 11.22 -3.36
N PRO A 70 -4.04 12.56 -3.44
CA PRO A 70 -5.15 13.48 -3.71
C PRO A 70 -5.90 13.18 -5.00
N LYS A 71 -5.26 12.54 -5.99
CA LYS A 71 -5.92 12.12 -7.24
C LYS A 71 -6.88 10.95 -7.03
N SER A 72 -6.56 10.02 -6.13
CA SER A 72 -7.46 8.92 -5.76
C SER A 72 -8.69 9.45 -5.06
N LEU A 73 -8.51 10.40 -4.12
CA LEU A 73 -9.62 11.08 -3.45
C LEU A 73 -10.53 11.82 -4.44
N ALA A 74 -9.94 12.59 -5.36
CA ALA A 74 -10.70 13.29 -6.39
C ALA A 74 -11.49 12.33 -7.30
N ALA A 75 -10.91 11.17 -7.63
CA ALA A 75 -11.58 10.15 -8.42
C ALA A 75 -12.77 9.53 -7.68
N VAL A 76 -12.64 9.20 -6.39
CA VAL A 76 -13.76 8.67 -5.57
C VAL A 76 -14.88 9.70 -5.45
N ILE A 77 -14.54 10.97 -5.24
CA ILE A 77 -15.53 12.05 -5.19
C ILE A 77 -16.27 12.18 -6.53
N ALA A 78 -15.54 12.17 -7.65
CA ALA A 78 -16.14 12.22 -8.98
C ALA A 78 -17.03 11.00 -9.28
N ALA A 79 -16.64 9.83 -8.77
CA ALA A 79 -17.41 8.59 -8.83
C ALA A 79 -18.56 8.54 -7.80
N LYS A 80 -18.77 9.59 -7.01
CA LYS A 80 -19.78 9.67 -5.93
C LYS A 80 -19.68 8.50 -4.94
N GLY A 81 -18.46 8.11 -4.58
CA GLY A 81 -18.19 6.99 -3.69
C GLY A 81 -18.12 5.62 -4.38
N GLY A 82 -18.28 5.56 -5.70
CA GLY A 82 -18.07 4.33 -6.48
C GLY A 82 -16.59 3.97 -6.65
N SER A 83 -16.33 2.76 -7.14
CA SER A 83 -14.98 2.23 -7.38
C SER A 83 -14.20 3.07 -8.38
N THR A 84 -12.89 3.17 -8.14
CA THR A 84 -11.97 3.85 -9.06
C THR A 84 -10.98 2.87 -9.70
N LYS A 85 -10.12 3.40 -10.57
CA LYS A 85 -9.04 2.63 -11.24
C LYS A 85 -7.80 2.44 -10.37
N TYR A 86 -7.78 3.06 -9.18
CA TYR A 86 -6.62 3.08 -8.29
C TYR A 86 -6.57 1.84 -7.40
#